data_AF-A0A7U9MS95-F1
#
_entry.id   AF-A0A7U9MS95-F1
#
_cell.length_a   1.000
_cell.length_b   1.000
_cell.length_c   1.000
_cell.angle_alpha   90.00
_cell.angle_beta   90.00
_cell.angle_gamma   90.00
#
_symmetry.space_group_name_H-M   'P 1'
#
loop_
_entity.id
_entity.type
_entity.pdbx_description
1 polymer ?
#
loop_
_entity_poly.entity_id
_entity_poly.type
_entity_poly.pdbx_seq_one_letter_code
_entity_poly.pdbx_strand_id
1 'polypeptide(L)'
;MVISILTLDIFRSVRFAHSHVISRLSDTPLNAFYYTLKTDAYDHSTWNDVTVSKAVRTVPNTLAYQPIFLSIDDTMIEKSGKRFELCSKLYDHAAHNGSNYLNGHCMVSLLLSFPVYQDGKILYLSVLVGYRLWDKETSKLALAADLVAQAMKVMDSKHQVILLCDSWYPKAEVVALVEQFDNLEMVCNARVDTALYGLPPAKTGKKGRTRKRGNRIQLDEIVLGDPISGDWLIGMMPVITNLWKGKRS
;
A
#
# COMPACT_ATOMS: atom_id res chain seq x y z
N MET A 1 18.79 -14.65 -2.76
CA MET A 1 18.34 -13.24 -2.67
C MET A 1 16.86 -13.13 -2.30
N VAL A 2 15.91 -13.73 -3.05
CA VAL A 2 14.48 -13.75 -2.67
C VAL A 2 14.22 -14.47 -1.33
N ILE A 3 14.94 -15.57 -1.07
CA ILE A 3 14.87 -16.30 0.22
C ILE A 3 15.34 -15.41 1.39
N SER A 4 16.30 -14.51 1.17
CA SER A 4 16.87 -13.66 2.22
C SER A 4 15.87 -12.59 2.69
N ILE A 5 14.99 -12.11 1.80
CA ILE A 5 13.94 -11.14 2.12
C ILE A 5 12.84 -11.79 2.98
N LEU A 6 12.50 -13.05 2.70
CA LEU A 6 11.49 -13.81 3.45
C LEU A 6 11.95 -14.21 4.86
N THR A 7 13.25 -14.13 5.17
CA THR A 7 13.83 -14.52 6.47
C THR A 7 14.34 -13.34 7.30
N LEU A 8 14.09 -12.09 6.89
CA LEU A 8 14.65 -10.90 7.55
C LEU A 8 14.26 -10.78 9.03
N ASP A 9 13.07 -11.26 9.41
CA ASP A 9 12.60 -11.25 10.79
C ASP A 9 13.44 -12.15 11.72
N ILE A 10 14.25 -13.05 11.15
CA ILE A 10 15.15 -13.96 11.88
C ILE A 10 16.53 -13.32 12.07
N PHE A 11 16.92 -12.34 11.25
CA PHE A 11 18.28 -11.82 11.25
C PHE A 11 18.47 -10.73 12.30
N ARG A 12 19.10 -11.12 13.41
CA ARG A 12 19.40 -10.22 14.56
C ARG A 12 20.50 -9.19 14.29
N SER A 13 21.30 -9.39 13.24
CA SER A 13 22.35 -8.45 12.81
C SER A 13 22.87 -8.82 11.43
N VAL A 14 23.54 -7.87 10.75
CA VAL A 14 24.29 -8.13 9.51
C VAL A 14 25.32 -9.25 9.69
N ARG A 15 26.07 -9.24 10.79
CA ARG A 15 27.00 -10.33 11.15
C ARG A 15 26.27 -11.67 11.25
N PHE A 16 25.12 -11.71 11.91
CA PHE A 16 24.35 -12.96 12.04
C PHE A 16 23.89 -13.48 10.67
N ALA A 17 23.32 -12.61 9.82
CA ALA A 17 22.93 -12.97 8.45
C ALA A 17 24.13 -13.49 7.64
N HIS A 18 25.28 -12.85 7.79
CA HIS A 18 26.50 -13.26 7.11
C HIS A 18 26.97 -14.64 7.57
N SER A 19 27.15 -14.84 8.88
CA SER A 19 27.71 -16.07 9.43
C SER A 19 26.85 -17.31 9.17
N HIS A 20 25.53 -17.15 9.06
CA HIS A 20 24.60 -18.28 8.95
C HIS A 20 24.08 -18.52 7.53
N VAL A 21 24.08 -17.49 6.68
CA VAL A 21 23.48 -17.57 5.33
C VAL A 21 24.43 -17.09 4.26
N ILE A 22 24.92 -15.85 4.32
CA ILE A 22 25.67 -15.25 3.21
C ILE A 22 27.01 -15.96 2.99
N SER A 23 27.71 -16.34 4.06
CA SER A 23 28.98 -17.07 4.00
C SER A 23 28.86 -18.45 3.35
N ARG A 24 27.64 -19.02 3.31
CA ARG A 24 27.37 -20.31 2.64
C ARG A 24 27.01 -20.14 1.16
N LEU A 25 26.65 -18.93 0.76
CA LEU A 25 26.23 -18.60 -0.61
C LEU A 25 27.31 -17.81 -1.38
N SER A 26 28.30 -17.26 -0.67
CA SER A 26 29.39 -16.46 -1.23
C SER A 26 30.62 -16.49 -0.32
N ASP A 27 31.82 -16.45 -0.93
CA ASP A 27 33.11 -16.32 -0.24
C ASP A 27 33.42 -14.89 0.21
N THR A 28 32.49 -13.95 0.04
CA THR A 28 32.68 -12.55 0.43
C THR A 28 32.88 -12.43 1.95
N PRO A 29 33.97 -11.80 2.43
CA PRO A 29 34.20 -11.63 3.87
C PRO A 29 33.23 -10.60 4.47
N LEU A 30 32.93 -10.77 5.77
CA LEU A 30 32.00 -9.90 6.50
C LEU A 30 32.35 -8.40 6.38
N ASN A 31 33.63 -8.05 6.43
CA ASN A 31 34.08 -6.67 6.33
C ASN A 31 33.82 -6.07 4.95
N ALA A 32 33.97 -6.86 3.88
CA ALA A 32 33.61 -6.41 2.54
C ALA A 32 32.10 -6.17 2.45
N PHE A 33 31.29 -7.04 3.07
CA PHE A 33 29.84 -6.84 3.12
C PHE A 33 29.44 -5.53 3.86
N TYR A 34 30.07 -5.23 5.00
CA TYR A 34 29.86 -3.95 5.68
C TYR A 34 30.35 -2.74 4.88
N TYR A 35 31.48 -2.87 4.19
CA TYR A 35 32.00 -1.82 3.33
C TYR A 35 31.02 -1.51 2.21
N THR A 36 30.58 -2.55 1.50
CA THR A 36 29.56 -2.51 0.47
C THR A 36 28.25 -1.86 0.93
N LEU A 37 27.71 -2.26 2.11
CA LEU A 37 26.52 -1.61 2.68
C LEU A 37 26.72 -0.12 3.01
N LYS A 38 27.97 0.31 3.23
CA LYS A 38 28.32 1.70 3.56
C LYS A 38 28.58 2.54 2.31
N THR A 39 29.16 1.96 1.27
CA THR A 39 29.67 2.70 0.11
C THR A 39 28.78 2.66 -1.11
N ASP A 40 27.99 1.59 -1.27
CA ASP A 40 27.26 1.38 -2.50
C ASP A 40 25.86 1.98 -2.39
N ALA A 41 25.60 2.95 -3.28
CA ALA A 41 24.25 3.41 -3.55
C ALA A 41 23.52 2.30 -4.32
N TYR A 42 22.93 1.36 -3.59
CA TYR A 42 22.09 0.34 -4.20
C TYR A 42 20.81 0.98 -4.72
N ASP A 43 20.59 0.86 -6.02
CA ASP A 43 19.29 1.15 -6.58
C ASP A 43 18.30 0.06 -6.17
N HIS A 44 17.60 0.30 -5.06
CA HIS A 44 16.54 -0.56 -4.57
C HIS A 44 15.37 -0.68 -5.56
N SER A 45 15.24 0.26 -6.51
CA SER A 45 14.14 0.23 -7.48
C SER A 45 14.22 -1.00 -8.39
N THR A 46 15.41 -1.36 -8.87
CA THR A 46 15.63 -2.58 -9.67
C THR A 46 15.17 -3.86 -8.94
N TRP A 47 15.31 -3.91 -7.61
CA TRP A 47 14.92 -5.08 -6.81
C TRP A 47 13.40 -5.18 -6.66
N ASN A 48 12.74 -4.04 -6.49
CA ASN A 48 11.29 -3.96 -6.48
C ASN A 48 10.74 -4.46 -7.82
N ASP A 49 11.32 -4.02 -8.93
CA ASP A 49 10.90 -4.42 -10.29
C ASP A 49 11.03 -5.93 -10.51
N VAL A 50 12.16 -6.53 -10.11
CA VAL A 50 12.36 -7.98 -10.20
C VAL A 50 11.34 -8.72 -9.33
N THR A 51 11.05 -8.22 -8.14
CA THR A 51 10.09 -8.84 -7.20
C THR A 51 8.68 -8.82 -7.78
N VAL A 52 8.22 -7.66 -8.24
CA VAL A 52 6.91 -7.48 -8.89
C VAL A 52 6.80 -8.37 -10.12
N SER A 53 7.81 -8.32 -11.01
CA SER A 53 7.83 -9.12 -12.23
C SER A 53 7.73 -10.62 -11.95
N LYS A 54 8.47 -11.12 -10.95
CA LYS A 54 8.41 -12.54 -10.56
C LYS A 54 7.07 -12.91 -9.95
N ALA A 55 6.53 -12.10 -9.04
CA ALA A 55 5.24 -12.37 -8.41
C ALA A 55 4.11 -12.45 -9.46
N VAL A 56 4.04 -11.47 -10.36
CA VAL A 56 3.01 -11.43 -11.41
C VAL A 56 3.14 -12.61 -12.37
N ARG A 57 4.38 -12.96 -12.78
CA ARG A 57 4.62 -14.13 -13.65
C ARG A 57 4.26 -15.47 -13.00
N THR A 58 4.15 -15.53 -11.68
CA THR A 58 3.75 -16.75 -10.98
C THR A 58 2.24 -16.94 -10.94
N VAL A 59 1.46 -15.91 -11.31
CA VAL A 59 -0.01 -16.02 -11.40
C VAL A 59 -0.37 -17.03 -12.50
N PRO A 60 -1.07 -18.12 -12.17
CA PRO A 60 -1.50 -19.10 -13.16
C PRO A 60 -2.45 -18.46 -14.19
N ASN A 61 -2.36 -18.87 -15.46
CA ASN A 61 -3.28 -18.37 -16.50
C ASN A 61 -4.76 -18.60 -16.16
N THR A 62 -5.08 -19.66 -15.40
CA THR A 62 -6.44 -19.95 -14.92
C THR A 62 -6.97 -18.89 -13.95
N LEU A 63 -6.08 -18.10 -13.36
CA LEU A 63 -6.37 -17.01 -12.42
C LEU A 63 -6.08 -15.63 -13.03
N ALA A 64 -5.89 -15.51 -14.34
CA ALA A 64 -5.54 -14.25 -15.01
C ALA A 64 -6.58 -13.13 -14.78
N TYR A 65 -7.84 -13.48 -14.49
CA TYR A 65 -8.92 -12.53 -14.21
C TYR A 65 -9.09 -12.21 -12.71
N GLN A 66 -8.34 -12.88 -11.83
CA GLN A 66 -8.34 -12.56 -10.42
C GLN A 66 -7.51 -11.30 -10.19
N PRO A 67 -7.96 -10.37 -9.32
CA PRO A 67 -7.23 -9.14 -9.09
C PRO A 67 -5.91 -9.41 -8.37
N ILE A 68 -4.90 -8.59 -8.66
CA ILE A 68 -3.69 -8.45 -7.86
C ILE A 68 -3.91 -7.29 -6.88
N PHE A 69 -3.50 -7.46 -5.64
CA PHE A 69 -3.61 -6.41 -4.63
C PHE A 69 -2.26 -5.76 -4.37
N LEU A 70 -2.26 -4.44 -4.30
CA LEU A 70 -1.15 -3.67 -3.74
C LEU A 70 -1.62 -3.09 -2.42
N SER A 71 -0.86 -3.23 -1.34
CA SER A 71 -1.20 -2.66 -0.03
C SER A 71 -0.13 -1.69 0.42
N ILE A 72 -0.54 -0.47 0.75
CA ILE A 72 0.35 0.55 1.31
C ILE A 72 0.05 0.75 2.78
N ASP A 73 1.12 0.86 3.57
CA ASP A 73 1.05 1.18 4.98
C ASP A 73 2.33 1.90 5.42
N ASP A 74 2.25 2.67 6.51
CA ASP A 74 3.42 3.26 7.14
C ASP A 74 3.67 2.74 8.55
N THR A 75 4.90 2.31 8.79
CA THR A 75 5.32 1.77 10.08
C THR A 75 6.23 2.76 10.78
N MET A 76 5.87 3.12 12.02
CA MET A 76 6.74 3.88 12.91
C MET A 76 7.59 2.94 13.76
N ILE A 77 8.89 3.19 13.81
CA ILE A 77 9.86 2.40 14.57
C ILE A 77 10.56 3.33 15.55
N GLU A 78 10.22 3.19 16.84
CA GLU A 78 10.84 3.97 17.91
C GLU A 78 12.35 3.70 18.00
N LYS A 79 13.12 4.76 18.28
CA LYS A 79 14.55 4.71 18.51
C LYS A 79 14.89 5.41 19.82
N SER A 80 15.48 4.66 20.75
CA SER A 80 15.95 5.16 22.04
C SER A 80 17.20 6.04 21.95
N GLY A 81 17.97 5.93 20.85
CA GLY A 81 19.19 6.70 20.62
C GLY A 81 18.96 8.02 19.86
N LYS A 82 19.79 9.03 20.13
CA LYS A 82 19.74 10.35 19.45
C LYS A 82 20.65 10.46 18.22
N ARG A 83 21.41 9.40 17.90
CA ARG A 83 22.44 9.40 16.84
C ARG A 83 22.00 8.72 15.55
N PHE A 84 20.76 8.26 15.48
CA PHE A 84 20.24 7.63 14.28
C PHE A 84 19.93 8.73 13.25
N GLU A 85 20.53 8.59 12.08
CA GLU A 85 20.23 9.44 10.93
C GLU A 85 18.77 9.29 10.51
N LEU A 86 18.17 10.36 9.98
CA LEU A 86 16.77 10.39 9.52
C LEU A 86 15.73 10.02 10.60
N CYS A 87 16.12 9.98 11.88
CA CYS A 87 15.16 9.95 12.97
C CYS A 87 14.47 11.29 13.11
N SER A 88 13.19 11.25 13.44
CA SER A 88 12.43 12.44 13.70
C SER A 88 11.42 12.24 14.81
N LYS A 89 10.92 13.35 15.35
CA LYS A 89 9.77 13.35 16.24
C LYS A 89 8.52 13.07 15.41
N LEU A 90 7.89 11.93 15.66
CA LEU A 90 6.73 11.40 14.97
C LEU A 90 5.53 11.44 15.91
N TYR A 91 4.36 11.77 15.38
CA TYR A 91 3.12 11.68 16.14
C TYR A 91 2.52 10.29 15.96
N ASP A 92 2.38 9.56 17.05
CA ASP A 92 1.74 8.26 17.07
C ASP A 92 0.25 8.41 17.38
N HIS A 93 -0.57 8.25 16.34
CA HIS A 93 -2.03 8.31 16.44
C HIS A 93 -2.63 7.15 17.24
N ALA A 94 -1.88 6.06 17.46
CA ALA A 94 -2.31 4.87 18.19
C ALA A 94 -1.82 4.84 19.64
N ALA A 95 -0.96 5.77 20.06
CA ALA A 95 -0.42 5.78 21.42
C ALA A 95 -1.47 6.28 22.44
N HIS A 96 -1.64 5.52 23.52
CA HIS A 96 -2.48 5.88 24.67
C HIS A 96 -1.65 6.12 25.96
N ASN A 97 -0.37 6.49 25.83
CA ASN A 97 0.61 6.53 26.92
C ASN A 97 0.95 7.95 27.42
N GLY A 98 0.08 8.94 27.21
CA GLY A 98 0.23 10.30 27.74
C GLY A 98 1.14 11.24 26.94
N SER A 99 1.93 10.69 25.99
CA SER A 99 2.71 11.44 25.00
C SER A 99 2.55 10.78 23.64
N ASN A 100 1.71 11.37 22.77
CA ASN A 100 1.49 10.86 21.42
C ASN A 100 2.67 11.14 20.48
N TYR A 101 3.86 11.42 21.01
CA TYR A 101 5.06 11.66 20.22
C TYR A 101 6.15 10.67 20.59
N LEU A 102 6.75 10.05 19.58
CA LEU A 102 7.92 9.20 19.70
C LEU A 102 9.06 9.75 18.84
N ASN A 103 10.31 9.46 19.25
CA ASN A 103 11.47 9.69 18.38
C ASN A 103 11.75 8.40 17.62
N GLY A 104 11.75 8.44 16.29
CA GLY A 104 11.88 7.23 15.52
C GLY A 104 11.99 7.43 14.02
N HIS A 105 11.97 6.31 13.32
CA HIS A 105 11.86 6.23 11.88
C HIS A 105 10.40 6.01 11.49
N CYS A 106 9.99 6.53 10.34
CA CYS A 106 8.74 6.17 9.71
C CYS A 106 9.06 5.63 8.32
N MET A 107 8.55 4.45 7.99
CA MET A 107 8.80 3.80 6.71
C MET A 107 7.48 3.57 6.00
N VAL A 108 7.38 3.99 4.75
CA VAL A 108 6.24 3.68 3.89
C VAL A 108 6.57 2.38 3.15
N SER A 109 5.67 1.41 3.18
CA SER A 109 5.86 0.08 2.62
C SER A 109 4.85 -0.23 1.52
N LEU A 110 5.23 -1.12 0.61
CA LEU A 110 4.37 -1.67 -0.43
C LEU A 110 4.41 -3.20 -0.38
N LEU A 111 3.25 -3.81 -0.14
CA LEU A 111 3.03 -5.25 -0.22
C LEU A 111 2.30 -5.59 -1.51
N LEU A 112 2.72 -6.63 -2.23
CA LEU A 112 2.01 -7.16 -3.38
C LEU A 112 1.43 -8.52 -3.02
N SER A 113 0.12 -8.67 -3.18
CA SER A 113 -0.58 -9.93 -2.99
C SER A 113 -1.15 -10.44 -4.30
N PHE A 114 -0.85 -11.70 -4.64
CA PHE A 114 -1.19 -12.30 -5.92
C PHE A 114 -1.88 -13.66 -5.72
N PRO A 115 -2.82 -14.02 -6.61
CA PRO A 115 -3.63 -15.21 -6.45
C PRO A 115 -2.84 -16.48 -6.83
N VAL A 116 -3.02 -17.52 -6.03
CA VAL A 116 -2.51 -18.87 -6.27
C VAL A 116 -3.62 -19.90 -6.07
N TYR A 117 -3.46 -21.06 -6.69
CA TYR A 117 -4.36 -22.18 -6.47
C TYR A 117 -3.78 -23.14 -5.45
N GLN A 118 -4.51 -23.42 -4.38
CA GLN A 118 -4.13 -24.39 -3.36
C GLN A 118 -5.36 -25.16 -2.89
N ASP A 119 -5.29 -26.49 -2.94
CA ASP A 119 -6.31 -27.41 -2.43
C ASP A 119 -7.75 -27.10 -2.88
N GLY A 120 -7.91 -26.79 -4.16
CA GLY A 120 -9.23 -26.50 -4.74
C GLY A 120 -9.71 -25.05 -4.55
N LYS A 121 -8.94 -24.22 -3.84
CA LYS A 121 -9.30 -22.85 -3.46
C LYS A 121 -8.31 -21.83 -4.02
N ILE A 122 -8.81 -20.62 -4.23
CA ILE A 122 -7.96 -19.47 -4.54
C ILE A 122 -7.49 -18.89 -3.21
N LEU A 123 -6.17 -18.82 -3.03
CA LEU A 123 -5.53 -18.13 -1.93
C LEU A 123 -4.70 -16.97 -2.47
N TYR A 124 -4.32 -16.05 -1.60
CA TYR A 124 -3.44 -14.95 -1.92
C TYR A 124 -2.12 -15.09 -1.16
N LEU A 125 -1.01 -15.09 -1.89
CA LEU A 125 0.32 -14.96 -1.30
C LEU A 125 0.76 -13.51 -1.36
N SER A 126 1.42 -13.05 -0.31
CA SER A 126 1.91 -11.69 -0.21
C SER A 126 3.43 -11.65 -0.15
N VAL A 127 4.02 -10.71 -0.89
CA VAL A 127 5.46 -10.43 -0.88
C VAL A 127 5.68 -8.94 -0.66
N LEU A 128 6.67 -8.61 0.17
CA LEU A 128 7.10 -7.22 0.34
C LEU A 128 7.82 -6.78 -0.94
N VAL A 129 7.27 -5.80 -1.64
CA VAL A 129 7.90 -5.22 -2.83
C VAL A 129 9.06 -4.35 -2.41
N GLY A 130 8.83 -3.47 -1.43
CA GLY A 130 9.86 -2.60 -0.89
C GLY A 130 9.30 -1.65 0.17
N TYR A 131 10.21 -0.91 0.80
CA TYR A 131 9.89 0.17 1.72
C TYR A 131 10.80 1.37 1.47
N ARG A 132 10.32 2.57 1.83
CA ARG A 132 11.09 3.81 1.80
C ARG A 132 11.05 4.46 3.17
N LEU A 133 12.23 4.78 3.69
CA LEU A 133 12.35 5.58 4.90
C LEU A 133 11.88 7.02 4.59
N TRP A 134 11.05 7.58 5.46
CA TRP A 134 10.56 8.94 5.32
C TRP A 134 11.54 9.92 5.96
N ASP A 135 12.25 10.66 5.12
CA ASP A 135 13.24 11.69 5.47
C ASP A 135 12.67 13.11 5.62
N LYS A 136 11.36 13.28 5.33
CA LYS A 136 10.62 14.55 5.30
C LYS A 136 10.93 15.47 4.10
N GLU A 137 11.74 15.06 3.14
CA GLU A 137 11.93 15.82 1.90
C GLU A 137 10.68 15.77 1.04
N THR A 138 10.00 14.62 1.02
CA THR A 138 8.74 14.39 0.32
C THR A 138 7.63 13.98 1.30
N SER A 139 6.37 14.06 0.85
CA SER A 139 5.24 13.58 1.65
C SER A 139 5.21 12.05 1.70
N LYS A 140 4.72 11.43 2.78
CA LYS A 140 4.51 9.97 2.80
C LYS A 140 3.53 9.51 1.71
N LEU A 141 2.61 10.38 1.28
CA LEU A 141 1.70 10.11 0.16
C LEU A 141 2.44 10.04 -1.17
N ALA A 142 3.37 10.97 -1.41
CA ALA A 142 4.22 10.95 -2.59
C ALA A 142 5.10 9.69 -2.60
N LEU A 143 5.72 9.33 -1.47
CA LEU A 143 6.49 8.08 -1.36
C LEU A 143 5.65 6.83 -1.65
N ALA A 144 4.43 6.76 -1.11
CA ALA A 144 3.51 5.66 -1.38
C ALA A 144 3.11 5.62 -2.86
N ALA A 145 2.77 6.79 -3.42
CA ALA A 145 2.38 6.91 -4.81
C ALA A 145 3.52 6.50 -5.76
N ASP A 146 4.76 6.88 -5.47
CA ASP A 146 5.94 6.51 -6.25
C ASP A 146 6.19 5.00 -6.22
N LEU A 147 6.08 4.36 -5.04
CA LEU A 147 6.21 2.90 -4.91
C LEU A 147 5.17 2.17 -5.75
N VAL A 148 3.90 2.59 -5.67
CA VAL A 148 2.81 2.00 -6.44
C VAL A 148 2.99 2.27 -7.93
N ALA A 149 3.34 3.50 -8.33
CA ALA A 149 3.59 3.86 -9.73
C ALA A 149 4.70 3.01 -10.35
N GLN A 150 5.78 2.78 -9.59
CA GLN A 150 6.87 1.92 -10.01
C GLN A 150 6.39 0.48 -10.23
N ALA A 151 5.67 -0.11 -9.26
CA ALA A 151 5.12 -1.45 -9.39
C ALA A 151 4.16 -1.56 -10.59
N MET A 152 3.26 -0.59 -10.77
CA MET A 152 2.32 -0.54 -11.90
C MET A 152 3.02 -0.51 -13.26
N LYS A 153 4.14 0.21 -13.39
CA LYS A 153 4.92 0.27 -14.65
C LYS A 153 5.56 -1.08 -15.03
N VAL A 154 5.80 -1.94 -14.04
CA VAL A 154 6.39 -3.28 -14.24
C VAL A 154 5.32 -4.33 -14.53
N MET A 155 4.12 -4.15 -13.95
CA MET A 155 2.98 -5.04 -14.20
C MET A 155 2.46 -4.87 -15.62
N ASP A 156 1.92 -5.95 -16.19
CA ASP A 156 1.18 -5.82 -17.43
C ASP A 156 -0.20 -5.19 -17.19
N SER A 157 -0.78 -4.60 -18.23
CA SER A 157 -2.12 -4.02 -18.17
C SER A 157 -3.24 -5.07 -18.24
N LYS A 158 -2.91 -6.37 -18.18
CA LYS A 158 -3.89 -7.46 -18.32
C LYS A 158 -4.59 -7.78 -17.01
N HIS A 159 -3.89 -7.63 -15.89
CA HIS A 159 -4.43 -7.89 -14.58
C HIS A 159 -5.10 -6.64 -14.03
N GLN A 160 -6.29 -6.83 -13.45
CA GLN A 160 -6.88 -5.81 -12.59
C GLN A 160 -6.01 -5.68 -11.33
N VAL A 161 -5.62 -4.46 -10.99
CA VAL A 161 -4.90 -4.16 -9.75
C VAL A 161 -5.81 -3.37 -8.82
N ILE A 162 -5.84 -3.76 -7.55
CA ILE A 162 -6.60 -3.06 -6.51
C ILE A 162 -5.63 -2.60 -5.42
N LEU A 163 -5.53 -1.28 -5.27
CA LEU A 163 -4.79 -0.63 -4.19
C LEU A 163 -5.61 -0.68 -2.90
N LEU A 164 -5.03 -1.23 -1.85
CA LEU A 164 -5.58 -1.34 -0.51
C LEU A 164 -4.84 -0.36 0.41
N CYS A 165 -5.60 0.47 1.11
CA CYS A 165 -5.01 1.42 2.05
C CYS A 165 -5.99 1.82 3.16
N ASP A 166 -5.44 2.37 4.25
CA ASP A 166 -6.23 2.90 5.34
C ASP A 166 -6.93 4.22 4.96
N SER A 167 -7.60 4.85 5.93
CA SER A 167 -8.33 6.10 5.72
C SER A 167 -7.45 7.35 5.61
N TRP A 168 -6.14 7.23 5.77
CA TRP A 168 -5.20 8.34 5.67
C TRP A 168 -4.71 8.54 4.24
N TYR A 169 -4.57 7.48 3.45
CA TYR A 169 -4.03 7.51 2.09
C TYR A 169 -4.95 8.01 0.95
N PRO A 170 -6.30 7.97 0.98
CA PRO A 170 -7.12 8.32 -0.17
C PRO A 170 -7.25 9.85 -0.35
N LYS A 171 -6.11 10.52 -0.60
CA LYS A 171 -6.02 11.96 -0.87
C LYS A 171 -4.81 12.30 -1.74
N ALA A 172 -4.87 13.47 -2.37
CA ALA A 172 -3.77 14.09 -3.11
C ALA A 172 -3.06 13.15 -4.09
N GLU A 173 -1.77 12.86 -3.88
CA GLU A 173 -0.90 12.13 -4.80
C GLU A 173 -1.39 10.70 -5.08
N VAL A 174 -1.94 10.01 -4.07
CA VAL A 174 -2.45 8.63 -4.22
C VAL A 174 -3.72 8.59 -5.07
N VAL A 175 -4.63 9.55 -4.91
CA VAL A 175 -5.83 9.64 -5.74
C VAL A 175 -5.45 9.98 -7.18
N ALA A 176 -4.52 10.93 -7.37
CA ALA A 176 -4.01 11.29 -8.68
C ALA A 176 -3.30 10.12 -9.36
N LEU A 177 -2.67 9.22 -8.61
CA LEU A 177 -2.05 8.01 -9.13
C LEU A 177 -3.07 7.00 -9.66
N VAL A 178 -4.12 6.73 -8.89
CA VAL A 178 -5.18 5.79 -9.28
C VAL A 178 -5.82 6.24 -10.61
N GLU A 179 -5.95 7.55 -10.82
CA GLU A 179 -6.47 8.12 -12.07
C GLU A 179 -5.53 7.97 -13.28
N GLN A 180 -4.25 7.63 -13.08
CA GLN A 180 -3.26 7.49 -14.17
C GLN A 180 -3.27 6.11 -14.85
N PHE A 181 -3.86 5.10 -14.21
CA PHE A 181 -3.81 3.71 -14.68
C PHE A 181 -5.22 3.14 -14.84
N ASP A 182 -5.58 2.76 -16.07
CA ASP A 182 -6.92 2.25 -16.38
C ASP A 182 -7.25 0.93 -15.65
N ASN A 183 -6.24 0.14 -15.30
CA ASN A 183 -6.37 -1.13 -14.58
C ASN A 183 -6.07 -1.02 -13.08
N LEU A 184 -6.02 0.19 -12.51
CA LEU A 184 -5.81 0.42 -11.08
C LEU A 184 -7.09 0.96 -10.43
N GLU A 185 -7.64 0.20 -9.50
CA GLU A 185 -8.72 0.63 -8.63
C GLU A 185 -8.22 0.76 -7.19
N MET A 186 -9.01 1.38 -6.31
CA MET A 186 -8.67 1.54 -4.90
C MET A 186 -9.83 1.14 -4.00
N VAL A 187 -9.51 0.33 -3.00
CA VAL A 187 -10.38 0.04 -1.85
C VAL A 187 -9.69 0.62 -0.63
N CYS A 188 -10.37 1.56 0.04
CA CYS A 188 -9.82 2.22 1.21
C CYS A 188 -10.87 2.38 2.30
N ASN A 189 -10.40 2.51 3.54
CA ASN A 189 -11.30 2.87 4.63
C ASN A 189 -11.75 4.33 4.47
N ALA A 190 -13.04 4.60 4.62
CA ALA A 190 -13.53 5.97 4.75
C ALA A 190 -13.51 6.38 6.23
N ARG A 191 -13.11 7.64 6.51
CA ARG A 191 -13.28 8.19 7.86
C ARG A 191 -14.75 8.39 8.17
N VAL A 192 -15.14 8.27 9.44
CA VAL A 192 -16.53 8.45 9.89
C VAL A 192 -17.11 9.83 9.55
N ASP A 193 -16.26 10.85 9.46
CA ASP A 193 -16.63 12.22 9.08
C ASP A 193 -16.66 12.46 7.56
N THR A 194 -16.36 11.44 6.75
CA THR A 194 -16.42 11.52 5.29
C THR A 194 -17.85 11.75 4.83
N ALA A 195 -18.11 12.92 4.23
CA ALA A 195 -19.41 13.23 3.68
C ALA A 195 -19.71 12.40 2.42
N LEU A 196 -20.70 11.53 2.51
CA LEU A 196 -21.26 10.76 1.39
C LEU A 196 -22.53 11.43 0.88
N TYR A 197 -22.68 11.50 -0.44
CA TYR A 197 -23.85 12.05 -1.10
C TYR A 197 -24.39 11.08 -2.14
N GLY A 198 -25.70 11.10 -2.38
CA GLY A 198 -26.32 10.39 -3.49
C GLY A 198 -25.85 10.90 -4.84
N LEU A 199 -26.20 10.16 -5.89
CA LEU A 199 -25.95 10.56 -7.26
C LEU A 199 -26.72 11.84 -7.62
N PRO A 200 -26.29 12.59 -8.64
CA PRO A 200 -26.94 13.83 -9.05
C PRO A 200 -28.40 13.53 -9.48
N PRO A 201 -29.38 14.35 -9.08
CA PRO A 201 -30.76 14.15 -9.52
C PRO A 201 -30.90 14.36 -11.03
N ALA A 202 -31.95 13.77 -11.62
CA ALA A 202 -32.29 13.96 -13.02
C ALA A 202 -32.44 15.45 -13.37
N LYS A 203 -32.04 15.82 -14.59
CA LYS A 203 -32.18 17.21 -15.08
C LYS A 203 -33.68 17.55 -15.17
N THR A 204 -34.08 18.62 -14.50
CA THR A 204 -35.49 19.05 -14.41
C THR A 204 -35.93 19.94 -15.59
N GLY A 205 -35.06 20.19 -16.58
CA GLY A 205 -35.34 21.07 -17.73
C GLY A 205 -35.44 22.57 -17.41
N LYS A 206 -35.42 22.96 -16.13
CA LYS A 206 -35.49 24.36 -15.70
C LYS A 206 -34.15 25.09 -15.89
N LYS A 207 -34.19 26.37 -16.27
CA LYS A 207 -33.01 27.23 -16.33
C LYS A 207 -32.37 27.33 -14.94
N GLY A 208 -31.10 26.96 -14.81
CA GLY A 208 -30.34 27.00 -13.57
C GLY A 208 -29.16 26.04 -13.56
N ARG A 209 -28.29 26.15 -12.54
CA ARG A 209 -27.14 25.26 -12.38
C ARG A 209 -27.63 23.88 -11.94
N THR A 210 -27.31 22.84 -12.72
CA THR A 210 -27.63 21.46 -12.34
C THR A 210 -26.94 21.09 -11.02
N ARG A 211 -27.70 20.45 -10.13
CA ARG A 211 -27.18 19.98 -8.84
C ARG A 211 -26.15 18.88 -9.09
N LYS A 212 -24.94 19.03 -8.53
CA LYS A 212 -23.84 18.07 -8.74
C LYS A 212 -23.87 16.83 -7.86
N ARG A 213 -24.75 16.80 -6.85
CA ARG A 213 -24.80 15.77 -5.80
C ARG A 213 -26.24 15.57 -5.34
N GLY A 214 -26.59 14.36 -4.97
CA GLY A 214 -27.84 14.04 -4.29
C GLY A 214 -27.87 14.53 -2.85
N ASN A 215 -28.79 13.98 -2.06
CA ASN A 215 -28.85 14.25 -0.63
C ASN A 215 -27.66 13.62 0.09
N ARG A 216 -27.29 14.16 1.25
CA ARG A 216 -26.28 13.53 2.11
C ARG A 216 -26.86 12.20 2.60
N ILE A 217 -26.03 11.16 2.55
CA ILE A 217 -26.44 9.81 2.96
C ILE A 217 -25.88 9.53 4.35
N GLN A 218 -26.73 9.01 5.22
CA GLN A 218 -26.33 8.46 6.50
C GLN A 218 -25.99 6.96 6.35
N LEU A 219 -25.09 6.45 7.20
CA LEU A 219 -24.60 5.07 7.06
C LEU A 219 -25.67 4.01 7.35
N ASP A 220 -26.66 4.34 8.18
CA ASP A 220 -27.83 3.51 8.50
C ASP A 220 -28.84 3.40 7.35
N GLU A 221 -28.76 4.27 6.34
CA GLU A 221 -29.58 4.18 5.12
C GLU A 221 -29.08 3.09 4.16
N ILE A 222 -27.88 2.54 4.39
CA ILE A 222 -27.28 1.50 3.53
C ILE A 222 -27.91 0.16 3.88
N VAL A 223 -28.60 -0.44 2.91
CA VAL A 223 -29.16 -1.79 3.07
C VAL A 223 -28.02 -2.79 3.20
N LEU A 224 -27.99 -3.47 4.35
CA LEU A 224 -27.02 -4.50 4.68
C LEU A 224 -27.61 -5.89 4.41
N GLY A 225 -26.77 -6.81 3.94
CA GLY A 225 -27.10 -8.22 3.77
C GLY A 225 -26.02 -9.13 4.33
N ASP A 226 -26.40 -10.38 4.57
CA ASP A 226 -25.50 -11.44 5.03
C ASP A 226 -24.68 -11.99 3.86
N PRO A 227 -23.34 -12.00 3.95
CA PRO A 227 -22.48 -12.63 2.97
C PRO A 227 -22.58 -14.16 3.05
N ILE A 228 -22.13 -14.83 1.98
CA ILE A 228 -22.08 -16.30 1.90
C ILE A 228 -21.19 -16.92 2.99
N SER A 229 -20.21 -16.16 3.49
CA SER A 229 -19.29 -16.58 4.55
C SER A 229 -18.91 -15.41 5.44
N GLY A 230 -18.81 -15.66 6.75
CA GLY A 230 -18.34 -14.70 7.74
C GLY A 230 -19.44 -14.15 8.63
N ASP A 231 -19.04 -13.66 9.81
CA ASP A 231 -19.94 -13.07 10.83
C ASP A 231 -19.99 -11.54 10.70
N TRP A 232 -20.17 -11.03 9.47
CA TRP A 232 -20.22 -9.60 9.18
C TRP A 232 -21.30 -9.28 8.16
N LEU A 233 -21.79 -8.04 8.13
CA LEU A 233 -22.79 -7.57 7.17
C LEU A 233 -22.14 -6.73 6.07
N ILE A 234 -22.67 -6.81 4.86
CA ILE A 234 -22.19 -6.04 3.70
C ILE A 234 -23.35 -5.29 3.05
N GLY A 235 -23.13 -4.01 2.74
CA GLY A 235 -24.02 -3.21 1.91
C GLY A 235 -23.22 -2.45 0.85
N MET A 236 -23.79 -2.28 -0.34
CA MET A 236 -23.16 -1.54 -1.43
C MET A 236 -24.11 -0.46 -1.92
N MET A 237 -23.57 0.74 -2.12
CA MET A 237 -24.34 1.86 -2.64
C MET A 237 -23.42 2.83 -3.39
N PRO A 238 -23.80 3.29 -4.60
CA PRO A 238 -23.04 4.28 -5.33
C PRO A 238 -23.16 5.66 -4.66
N VAL A 239 -22.03 6.32 -4.43
CA VAL A 239 -21.96 7.61 -3.75
C VAL A 239 -21.05 8.61 -4.45
N ILE A 240 -21.32 9.89 -4.23
CA ILE A 240 -20.37 10.98 -4.48
C ILE A 240 -19.73 11.36 -3.15
N THR A 241 -18.40 11.33 -3.10
CA THR A 241 -17.60 11.74 -1.93
C THR A 241 -16.67 12.90 -2.28
N ASN A 242 -16.16 13.56 -1.24
CA ASN A 242 -15.12 14.58 -1.39
C ASN A 242 -13.72 14.00 -1.60
N LEU A 243 -13.53 12.70 -1.36
CA LEU A 243 -12.23 12.05 -1.48
C LEU A 243 -11.70 12.05 -2.94
N TRP A 244 -12.59 12.01 -3.94
CA TRP A 244 -12.26 12.03 -5.39
C TRP A 244 -12.64 13.35 -6.07
N LYS A 245 -12.39 14.50 -5.41
CA LYS A 245 -12.68 15.81 -6.02
C LYS A 245 -11.71 16.11 -7.18
N GLY A 246 -12.11 15.74 -8.39
CA GLY A 246 -11.40 16.08 -9.64
C GLY A 246 -12.30 16.13 -10.87
N LYS A 247 -13.32 15.28 -10.97
CA LYS A 247 -14.21 15.25 -12.14
C LYS A 247 -15.33 16.29 -12.04
N ARG A 248 -15.27 17.29 -12.93
CA ARG A 248 -16.47 17.80 -13.60
C ARG A 248 -16.91 16.68 -14.55
N SER A 249 -18.00 16.00 -14.20
CA SER A 249 -18.81 15.25 -15.17
C SER A 249 -19.26 16.16 -16.31
#